data_AF-A0A956EGD7-F1
#
_entry.id   AF-A0A956EGD7-F1
#
_cell.length_a   1.000
_cell.length_b   1.000
_cell.length_c   1.000
_cell.angle_alpha   90.00
_cell.angle_beta   90.00
_cell.angle_gamma   90.00
#
_symmetry.space_group_name_H-M   'P 1'
#
loop_
_entity.id
_entity.type
_entity.pdbx_description
1 polymer ?
#
loop_
_entity_poly.entity_id
_entity_poly.type
_entity_poly.pdbx_seq_one_letter_code
_entity_poly.pdbx_strand_id
1 'polypeptide(L)'
;MTKAPEEESDEPNGLLDRVMRHEGRGGAVATILVVVGLVGMLIGGGGGASIVRQPWELDARAPVTTSVESECGPFTGAVYTIEVAGSRHACGGGDHKCGEGRVEVAYAADDPSRCRVAANVDRLSRYEALIAGLFCMFALLLIAGAAYRRSESLRIADLADGTATRQGQRARLRALSAAALLAAIVASNVSVIVTLLGDRP
;
A
#
# COMPACT_ATOMS: atom_id res chain seq x y z
N MET A 1 19.35 -37.19 -45.44
CA MET A 1 19.01 -37.38 -44.02
C MET A 1 18.96 -36.00 -43.38
N THR A 2 17.77 -35.42 -43.33
CA THR A 2 17.50 -34.07 -42.85
C THR A 2 17.30 -34.12 -41.33
N LYS A 3 18.14 -33.40 -40.59
CA LYS A 3 18.08 -33.28 -39.14
C LYS A 3 16.78 -32.54 -38.76
N ALA A 4 15.95 -33.15 -37.92
CA ALA A 4 14.74 -32.51 -37.39
C ALA A 4 15.13 -31.28 -36.55
N PRO A 5 14.30 -30.22 -36.53
CA PRO A 5 14.58 -29.06 -35.70
C PRO A 5 14.45 -29.44 -34.22
N GLU A 6 15.46 -29.06 -33.43
CA GLU A 6 15.46 -29.20 -31.98
C GLU A 6 14.29 -28.41 -31.39
N GLU A 7 13.39 -29.14 -30.75
CA GLU A 7 12.28 -28.62 -29.97
C GLU A 7 12.90 -27.93 -28.74
N GLU A 8 13.05 -26.61 -28.80
CA GLU A 8 13.45 -25.77 -27.67
C GLU A 8 12.40 -25.94 -26.57
N SER A 9 12.71 -26.79 -25.60
CA SER A 9 11.84 -27.02 -24.46
C SER A 9 11.64 -25.70 -23.73
N ASP A 10 10.41 -25.21 -23.77
CA ASP A 10 9.91 -24.00 -23.12
C ASP A 10 9.87 -24.21 -21.59
N GLU A 11 11.05 -24.48 -21.01
CA GLU A 11 11.24 -24.80 -19.60
C GLU A 11 10.95 -23.53 -18.78
N PRO A 12 10.04 -23.59 -17.79
CA PRO A 12 9.60 -22.41 -17.03
C PRO A 12 10.72 -21.95 -16.09
N ASN A 13 11.61 -21.09 -16.61
CA ASN A 13 12.78 -20.58 -15.89
C ASN A 13 12.45 -19.50 -14.84
N GLY A 14 11.17 -19.22 -14.57
CA GLY A 14 10.74 -18.21 -13.61
C GLY A 14 9.93 -18.77 -12.44
N LEU A 15 10.31 -18.41 -11.21
CA LEU A 15 9.51 -18.62 -9.99
C LEU A 15 8.05 -18.16 -10.17
N LEU A 16 7.86 -17.06 -10.91
CA LEU A 16 6.55 -16.52 -11.24
C LEU A 16 5.70 -17.47 -12.09
N ASP A 17 6.34 -18.14 -13.05
CA ASP A 17 5.67 -19.04 -13.96
C ASP A 17 5.22 -20.30 -13.21
N ARG A 18 5.98 -20.77 -12.21
CA ARG A 18 5.54 -21.88 -11.33
C ARG A 18 4.38 -21.51 -10.41
N VAL A 19 4.40 -20.30 -9.83
CA VAL A 19 3.31 -19.81 -8.97
C VAL A 19 2.03 -19.55 -9.78
N MET A 20 2.16 -19.14 -11.04
CA MET A 20 1.02 -18.78 -11.90
C MET A 20 0.56 -19.90 -12.86
N ARG A 21 1.39 -20.90 -13.20
CA ARG A 21 1.07 -22.01 -14.13
C ARG A 21 0.46 -23.25 -13.47
N HIS A 22 0.12 -23.26 -12.18
CA HIS A 22 -0.58 -24.43 -11.62
C HIS A 22 -1.91 -24.65 -12.36
N GLU A 23 -1.89 -25.59 -13.32
CA GLU A 23 -2.96 -26.15 -14.15
C GLU A 23 -4.18 -25.24 -14.38
N GLY A 24 -4.02 -24.21 -15.22
CA GLY A 24 -5.15 -23.37 -15.66
C GLY A 24 -5.61 -22.29 -14.67
N ARG A 25 -4.99 -22.17 -13.49
CA ARG A 25 -5.39 -21.19 -12.46
C ARG A 25 -4.72 -19.82 -12.56
N GLY A 26 -3.78 -19.61 -13.48
CA GLY A 26 -3.07 -18.32 -13.62
C GLY A 26 -4.00 -17.12 -13.86
N GLY A 27 -5.09 -17.31 -14.61
CA GLY A 27 -6.13 -16.30 -14.79
C GLY A 27 -6.90 -16.00 -13.50
N ALA A 28 -7.15 -17.03 -12.67
CA ALA A 28 -7.83 -16.89 -11.38
C ALA A 28 -6.94 -16.17 -10.37
N VAL A 29 -5.65 -16.51 -10.27
CA VAL A 29 -4.70 -15.83 -9.38
C VAL A 29 -4.55 -14.36 -9.77
N ALA A 30 -4.39 -14.05 -11.05
CA ALA A 30 -4.33 -12.66 -11.51
C ALA A 30 -5.61 -11.88 -11.23
N THR A 31 -6.78 -12.54 -11.33
CA THR A 31 -8.06 -11.94 -10.98
C THR A 31 -8.14 -11.68 -9.47
N ILE A 32 -7.71 -12.63 -8.64
CA ILE A 32 -7.62 -12.46 -7.18
C ILE A 32 -6.72 -11.27 -6.84
N LEU A 33 -5.53 -11.16 -7.45
CA LEU A 33 -4.61 -10.04 -7.22
C LEU A 33 -5.24 -8.69 -7.56
N VAL A 34 -5.96 -8.61 -8.68
CA VAL A 34 -6.69 -7.38 -9.06
C VAL A 34 -7.83 -7.09 -8.09
N VAL A 35 -8.63 -8.09 -7.71
CA VAL A 35 -9.76 -7.91 -6.79
C VAL A 35 -9.27 -7.49 -5.40
N VAL A 36 -8.26 -8.17 -4.86
CA VAL A 36 -7.65 -7.83 -3.57
C VAL A 36 -7.04 -6.44 -3.60
N GLY A 37 -6.31 -6.11 -4.66
CA GLY A 37 -5.75 -4.77 -4.84
C GLY A 37 -6.83 -3.68 -4.93
N LEU A 38 -7.94 -3.94 -5.63
CA LEU A 38 -9.05 -3.00 -5.78
C LEU A 38 -9.79 -2.82 -4.45
N VAL A 39 -10.12 -3.91 -3.77
CA VAL A 39 -10.79 -3.89 -2.47
C VAL A 39 -9.92 -3.19 -1.43
N GLY A 40 -8.63 -3.49 -1.37
CA GLY A 40 -7.69 -2.83 -0.48
C GLY A 40 -7.57 -1.33 -0.76
N MET A 41 -7.51 -0.94 -2.03
CA MET A 41 -7.53 0.47 -2.44
C MET A 41 -8.84 1.17 -2.12
N LEU A 42 -9.99 0.51 -2.24
CA LEU A 42 -11.30 1.09 -1.93
C LEU A 42 -11.49 1.29 -0.42
N ILE A 43 -11.12 0.28 0.38
CA ILE A 43 -11.19 0.35 1.85
C ILE A 43 -10.30 1.49 2.36
N GLY A 44 -9.14 1.67 1.74
CA GLY A 44 -8.22 2.70 2.17
C GLY A 44 -8.39 4.07 1.47
N GLY A 45 -8.93 4.15 0.26
CA GLY A 45 -9.01 5.41 -0.50
C GLY A 45 -9.74 6.54 0.23
N GLY A 46 -10.65 6.21 1.15
CA GLY A 46 -11.26 7.16 2.07
C GLY A 46 -10.33 7.68 3.18
N GLY A 47 -9.32 6.92 3.59
CA GLY A 47 -8.35 7.24 4.63
C GLY A 47 -7.08 7.93 4.14
N GLY A 48 -6.60 7.61 2.92
CA GLY A 48 -5.42 8.25 2.33
C GLY A 48 -5.61 9.75 2.10
N ALA A 49 -6.84 10.19 1.82
CA ALA A 49 -7.17 11.60 1.73
C ALA A 49 -6.97 12.35 3.05
N SER A 50 -7.14 11.70 4.21
CA SER A 50 -6.91 12.32 5.53
C SER A 50 -5.42 12.48 5.83
N ILE A 51 -4.59 11.53 5.41
CA ILE A 51 -3.12 11.62 5.52
C ILE A 51 -2.58 12.72 4.59
N VAL A 52 -3.13 12.85 3.38
CA VAL A 52 -2.73 13.90 2.42
C VAL A 52 -3.25 15.30 2.80
N ARG A 53 -4.32 15.37 3.61
CA ARG A 53 -4.96 16.63 4.01
C ARG A 53 -4.54 17.14 5.39
N GLN A 54 -3.59 16.51 6.08
CA GLN A 54 -3.03 17.11 7.29
C GLN A 54 -1.89 18.04 6.86
N PRO A 55 -2.10 19.36 6.78
CA PRO A 55 -1.07 20.28 6.33
C PRO A 55 0.09 20.23 7.32
N TRP A 56 1.20 19.68 6.85
CA TRP A 56 2.52 19.51 7.47
C TRP A 56 3.22 20.82 7.86
N GLU A 57 2.48 21.91 8.00
CA GLU A 57 3.01 23.20 8.38
C GLU A 57 2.26 23.67 9.63
N LEU A 58 2.47 22.95 10.72
CA LEU A 58 2.44 23.57 12.03
C LEU A 58 3.79 24.30 12.17
N ASP A 59 3.74 25.60 12.47
CA ASP A 59 4.95 26.36 12.76
C ASP A 59 5.71 25.68 13.93
N ALA A 60 7.04 25.73 13.93
CA ALA A 60 7.87 25.25 15.04
C ALA A 60 7.55 25.96 16.37
N ARG A 61 6.81 27.08 16.31
CA ARG A 61 6.29 27.82 17.46
C ARG A 61 4.82 27.50 17.80
N ALA A 62 4.25 26.45 17.21
CA ALA A 62 2.88 26.06 17.46
C ALA A 62 2.65 25.81 18.96
N PRO A 63 1.56 26.36 19.54
CA PRO A 63 1.19 26.04 20.91
C PRO A 63 0.92 24.55 21.06
N VAL A 64 1.24 24.04 22.25
CA VAL A 64 1.09 22.63 22.62
C VAL A 64 0.16 22.53 23.82
N THR A 65 -0.72 21.54 23.80
CA THR A 65 -1.59 21.20 24.93
C THR A 65 -1.68 19.70 25.11
N THR A 66 -1.95 19.27 26.34
CA THR A 66 -2.22 17.89 26.66
C THR A 66 -3.64 17.51 26.19
N SER A 67 -3.79 16.34 25.56
CA SER A 67 -5.09 15.81 25.16
C SER A 67 -5.96 15.45 26.38
N VAL A 68 -7.28 15.58 26.22
CA VAL A 68 -8.27 15.25 27.26
C VAL A 68 -8.87 13.86 27.07
N GLU A 69 -8.98 13.40 25.83
CA GLU A 69 -9.52 12.09 25.46
C GLU A 69 -8.73 11.49 24.29
N SER A 70 -8.90 10.18 24.10
CA SER A 70 -8.29 9.42 23.02
C SER A 70 -9.23 8.35 22.49
N GLU A 71 -9.29 8.20 21.17
CA GLU A 71 -10.12 7.22 20.47
C GLU A 71 -9.27 6.46 19.43
N CYS A 72 -9.79 5.32 18.97
CA CYS A 72 -9.17 4.57 17.88
C CYS A 72 -9.61 5.18 16.54
N GLY A 73 -8.67 5.79 15.80
CA GLY A 73 -8.96 6.24 14.44
C GLY A 73 -8.83 5.10 13.44
N PRO A 74 -9.72 5.02 12.44
CA PRO A 74 -9.67 3.96 11.43
C PRO A 74 -8.50 4.09 10.46
N PHE A 75 -7.98 5.32 10.22
CA PHE A 75 -6.99 5.59 9.17
C PHE A 75 -5.88 6.59 9.53
N THR A 76 -6.02 7.35 10.61
CA THR A 76 -5.06 8.39 11.05
C THR A 76 -4.30 8.00 12.32
N GLY A 77 -4.45 6.74 12.75
CA GLY A 77 -4.02 6.27 14.06
C GLY A 77 -4.95 6.78 15.16
N ALA A 78 -4.47 6.75 16.39
CA ALA A 78 -5.16 7.30 17.53
C ALA A 78 -5.61 8.76 17.25
N VAL A 79 -6.87 9.05 17.59
CA VAL A 79 -7.44 10.39 17.53
C VAL A 79 -7.48 10.95 18.93
N TYR A 80 -6.82 12.08 19.15
CA TYR A 80 -6.72 12.74 20.45
C TYR A 80 -7.56 14.00 20.46
N THR A 81 -8.44 14.12 21.44
CA THR A 81 -9.24 15.33 21.61
C THR A 81 -8.48 16.33 22.47
N ILE A 82 -8.34 17.56 22.00
CA ILE A 82 -7.85 18.70 22.78
C ILE A 82 -8.99 19.67 23.07
N GLU A 83 -8.85 20.45 24.14
CA GLU A 83 -9.77 21.54 24.45
C GLU A 83 -9.01 22.87 24.42
N VAL A 84 -9.41 23.77 23.51
CA VAL A 84 -8.80 25.08 23.32
C VAL A 84 -9.90 26.12 23.41
N ALA A 85 -9.77 27.06 24.35
CA ALA A 85 -10.78 28.10 24.62
C ALA A 85 -12.22 27.55 24.79
N GLY A 86 -12.37 26.37 25.42
CA GLY A 86 -13.66 25.72 25.64
C GLY A 86 -14.24 24.95 24.45
N SER A 87 -13.53 24.92 23.31
CA SER A 87 -13.91 24.15 22.12
C SER A 87 -13.07 22.87 22.00
N ARG A 88 -13.70 21.78 21.55
CA ARG A 88 -13.07 20.47 21.43
C ARG A 88 -12.66 20.20 19.98
N HIS A 89 -11.44 19.73 19.79
CA HIS A 89 -10.86 19.46 18.47
C HIS A 89 -10.23 18.08 18.43
N ALA A 90 -10.49 17.32 17.36
CA ALA A 90 -9.98 15.98 17.16
C ALA A 90 -8.70 16.01 16.33
N CYS A 91 -7.61 15.49 16.90
CA CYS A 91 -6.26 15.60 16.35
C CYS A 91 -5.70 14.22 16.04
N GLY A 92 -5.11 14.07 14.85
CA GLY A 92 -4.54 12.80 14.40
C GLY A 92 -3.03 12.70 14.63
N GLY A 93 -2.41 11.71 13.99
CA GLY A 93 -0.96 11.52 14.00
C GLY A 93 -0.47 10.66 15.16
N GLY A 94 -1.31 9.79 15.73
CA GLY A 94 -0.86 8.79 16.70
C GLY A 94 0.06 7.74 16.06
N ASP A 95 1.08 7.27 16.80
CA ASP A 95 1.97 6.18 16.36
C ASP A 95 1.27 4.81 16.43
N HIS A 96 0.20 4.69 17.22
CA HIS A 96 -0.61 3.48 17.39
C HIS A 96 -2.03 3.67 16.85
N LYS A 97 -2.74 2.56 16.62
CA LYS A 97 -4.13 2.57 16.17
C LYS A 97 -5.09 3.22 17.18
N CYS A 98 -4.87 2.92 18.44
CA CYS A 98 -5.66 3.39 19.58
C CYS A 98 -4.73 4.17 20.51
N GLY A 99 -5.22 5.27 21.06
CA GLY A 99 -4.44 6.07 21.99
C GLY A 99 -4.45 5.43 23.37
N GLU A 100 -3.29 5.39 24.01
CA GLU A 100 -3.17 5.03 25.41
C GLU A 100 -2.79 6.28 26.20
N GLY A 101 -3.75 6.81 26.96
CA GLY A 101 -3.53 7.95 27.84
C GLY A 101 -3.48 9.31 27.13
N ARG A 102 -2.99 10.30 27.88
CA ARG A 102 -2.89 11.69 27.43
C ARG A 102 -1.56 11.94 26.75
N VAL A 103 -1.59 12.66 25.64
CA VAL A 103 -0.40 13.03 24.87
C VAL A 103 -0.36 14.52 24.60
N GLU A 104 0.83 15.04 24.34
CA GLU A 104 1.00 16.41 23.88
C GLU A 104 0.62 16.54 22.40
N VAL A 105 -0.19 17.55 22.10
CA VAL A 105 -0.72 17.85 20.78
C VAL A 105 -0.39 19.29 20.43
N ALA A 106 0.27 19.48 19.29
CA ALA A 106 0.51 20.79 18.71
C ALA A 106 -0.68 21.19 17.82
N TYR A 107 -1.05 22.47 17.85
CA TYR A 107 -2.17 22.99 17.07
C TYR A 107 -1.85 24.38 16.50
N ALA A 108 -2.51 24.74 15.39
CA ALA A 108 -2.37 26.07 14.81
C ALA A 108 -3.17 27.08 15.64
N ALA A 109 -2.55 28.20 16.02
CA ALA A 109 -3.17 29.17 16.92
C ALA A 109 -4.38 29.89 16.28
N ASP A 110 -4.39 30.01 14.95
CA ASP A 110 -5.47 30.58 14.15
C ASP A 110 -6.61 29.58 13.86
N ASP A 111 -6.31 28.28 13.85
CA ASP A 111 -7.28 27.20 13.65
C ASP A 111 -6.89 25.95 14.46
N PRO A 112 -7.42 25.78 15.69
CA PRO A 112 -7.10 24.64 16.54
C PRO A 112 -7.54 23.28 15.99
N SER A 113 -8.37 23.25 14.93
CA SER A 113 -8.70 22.00 14.22
C SER A 113 -7.53 21.47 13.38
N ARG A 114 -6.59 22.35 13.01
CA ARG A 114 -5.31 21.98 12.42
C ARG A 114 -4.36 21.60 13.53
N CYS A 115 -4.42 20.34 13.94
CA CYS A 115 -3.67 19.83 15.07
C CYS A 115 -3.15 18.42 14.83
N ARG A 116 -2.06 18.08 15.54
CA ARG A 116 -1.33 16.83 15.39
C ARG A 116 -0.56 16.50 16.67
N VAL A 117 -0.36 15.21 16.96
CA VAL A 117 0.51 14.78 18.06
C VAL A 117 1.89 15.44 17.94
N ALA A 118 2.34 16.11 19.01
CA ALA A 118 3.52 16.97 18.99
C ALA A 118 4.80 16.23 18.54
N ALA A 119 4.96 14.97 18.97
CA ALA A 119 6.09 14.11 18.60
C ALA A 119 6.14 13.73 17.10
N ASN A 120 5.08 14.04 16.36
CA ASN A 120 4.88 13.70 14.96
C ASN A 120 4.67 14.93 14.07
N VAL A 121 4.89 16.15 14.54
CA VAL A 121 4.69 17.36 13.72
C VAL A 121 5.55 17.34 12.46
N ASP A 122 6.84 17.03 12.58
CA ASP A 122 7.80 17.05 11.46
C ASP A 122 7.97 15.69 10.77
N ARG A 123 7.15 14.68 11.12
CA ARG A 123 7.28 13.33 10.58
C ARG A 123 5.96 12.62 10.39
N LEU A 124 5.95 11.61 9.51
CA LEU A 124 4.85 10.67 9.42
C LEU A 124 4.79 9.84 10.71
N SER A 125 3.58 9.63 11.25
CA SER A 125 3.42 8.72 12.39
C SER A 125 3.70 7.28 11.95
N ARG A 126 4.07 6.39 12.89
CA ARG A 126 4.28 4.97 12.58
C ARG A 126 3.04 4.32 11.98
N TYR A 127 1.86 4.67 12.51
CA TYR A 127 0.59 4.15 12.00
C TYR A 127 0.30 4.68 10.59
N GLU A 128 0.51 5.97 10.32
CA GLU A 128 0.35 6.53 8.98
C GLU A 128 1.33 5.92 7.98
N ALA A 129 2.59 5.69 8.39
CA ALA A 129 3.59 5.01 7.57
C ALA A 129 3.17 3.59 7.22
N LEU A 130 2.60 2.86 8.19
CA LEU A 130 2.04 1.53 7.98
C LEU A 130 0.88 1.57 6.98
N ILE A 131 -0.05 2.50 7.15
CA ILE A 131 -1.20 2.66 6.27
C ILE A 131 -0.73 3.00 4.85
N ALA A 132 0.23 3.92 4.69
CA ALA A 132 0.86 4.23 3.40
C ALA A 132 1.53 3.00 2.77
N GLY A 133 2.26 2.20 3.56
CA GLY A 133 2.87 0.94 3.11
C GLY A 133 1.83 -0.07 2.60
N LEU A 134 0.70 -0.19 3.32
CA LEU A 134 -0.42 -1.05 2.93
C LEU A 134 -1.04 -0.60 1.59
N PHE A 135 -1.20 0.71 1.37
CA PHE A 135 -1.63 1.23 0.06
C PHE A 135 -0.66 0.89 -1.05
N CYS A 136 0.63 1.13 -0.84
CA CYS A 136 1.65 0.80 -1.83
C CYS A 136 1.61 -0.69 -2.17
N MET A 137 1.44 -1.56 -1.18
CA MET A 137 1.28 -3.00 -1.38
C MET A 137 0.06 -3.32 -2.26
N PHE A 138 -1.12 -2.78 -1.95
CA PHE A 138 -2.32 -3.01 -2.77
C PHE A 138 -2.18 -2.46 -4.19
N ALA A 139 -1.51 -1.31 -4.38
CA ALA A 139 -1.22 -0.76 -5.70
C ALA A 139 -0.38 -1.72 -6.53
N LEU A 140 0.64 -2.30 -5.90
CA LEU A 140 1.56 -3.24 -6.56
C LEU A 140 0.86 -4.56 -6.91
N LEU A 141 -0.06 -5.06 -6.09
CA LEU A 141 -0.89 -6.22 -6.44
C LEU A 141 -1.79 -5.94 -7.65
N LEU A 142 -2.39 -4.74 -7.74
CA LEU A 142 -3.16 -4.33 -8.92
C LEU A 142 -2.30 -4.34 -10.18
N ILE A 143 -1.13 -3.71 -10.12
CA ILE A 143 -0.19 -3.63 -11.24
C ILE A 143 0.26 -5.03 -11.66
N ALA A 144 0.60 -5.89 -10.69
CA ALA A 144 1.03 -7.27 -10.94
C ALA A 144 -0.05 -8.10 -11.65
N GLY A 145 -1.30 -8.04 -11.17
CA GLY A 145 -2.43 -8.74 -11.75
C GLY A 145 -2.82 -8.20 -13.13
N ALA A 146 -2.88 -6.88 -13.30
CA ALA A 146 -3.22 -6.25 -14.57
C ALA A 146 -2.18 -6.54 -15.67
N ALA A 147 -0.89 -6.45 -15.34
CA ALA A 147 0.20 -6.76 -16.27
C ALA A 147 0.19 -8.22 -16.68
N TYR A 148 -0.05 -9.14 -15.73
CA TYR A 148 -0.19 -10.56 -16.04
C TYR A 148 -1.38 -10.83 -16.99
N ARG A 149 -2.58 -10.30 -16.68
CA ARG A 149 -3.76 -10.44 -17.56
C ARG A 149 -3.51 -9.90 -18.95
N ARG A 150 -2.84 -8.75 -19.07
CA ARG A 150 -2.46 -8.19 -20.37
C ARG A 150 -1.50 -9.12 -21.11
N SER A 151 -0.49 -9.68 -20.43
CA SER A 151 0.45 -10.64 -21.05
C SER A 151 -0.25 -11.89 -21.58
N GLU A 152 -1.28 -12.37 -20.86
CA GLU A 152 -2.05 -13.55 -21.24
C GLU A 152 -3.01 -13.27 -22.40
N SER A 153 -3.64 -12.10 -22.42
CA SER A 153 -4.45 -11.67 -23.57
C SER A 153 -3.65 -11.61 -24.87
N LEU A 154 -2.39 -11.14 -24.80
CA LEU A 154 -1.47 -11.14 -25.94
C LEU A 154 -1.07 -12.57 -26.34
N ARG A 155 -0.87 -13.49 -25.38
CA ARG A 155 -0.61 -14.90 -25.67
C ARG A 155 -1.75 -15.54 -26.46
N ILE A 156 -2.98 -15.31 -26.02
CA ILE A 156 -4.18 -15.85 -26.67
C ILE A 156 -4.32 -15.28 -28.08
N ALA A 157 -4.07 -13.97 -28.25
CA ALA A 157 -4.09 -13.33 -29.57
C ALA A 157 -3.00 -13.90 -30.51
N ASP A 158 -1.78 -14.09 -30.02
CA ASP A 158 -0.69 -14.69 -30.80
C ASP A 158 -1.02 -16.13 -31.24
N LEU A 159 -1.64 -16.92 -30.36
CA LEU A 159 -2.10 -18.29 -30.67
C LEU A 159 -3.23 -18.29 -31.71
N ALA A 160 -4.16 -17.33 -31.64
CA ALA A 160 -5.25 -17.18 -32.61
C ALA A 160 -4.73 -16.73 -33.98
N ASP A 161 -3.74 -15.84 -34.01
CA ASP A 161 -3.14 -15.30 -35.23
C ASP A 161 -2.11 -16.27 -35.85
N GLY A 162 -1.66 -17.29 -35.10
CA GLY A 162 -0.59 -18.20 -35.52
C GLY A 162 0.78 -17.52 -35.68
N THR A 163 0.98 -16.34 -35.07
CA THR A 163 2.20 -15.54 -35.20
C THR A 163 2.78 -15.15 -33.84
N ALA A 164 4.09 -14.95 -33.77
CA ALA A 164 4.80 -14.54 -32.53
C ALA A 164 5.14 -13.04 -32.48
N THR A 165 4.34 -12.19 -33.14
CA THR A 165 4.66 -10.77 -33.34
C THR A 165 4.75 -9.95 -32.04
N ARG A 166 4.16 -10.44 -30.93
CA ARG A 166 4.04 -9.70 -29.66
C ARG A 166 4.89 -10.29 -28.53
N GLN A 167 5.81 -11.21 -28.83
CA GLN A 167 6.63 -11.91 -27.83
C GLN A 167 7.46 -10.97 -26.94
N GLY A 168 8.08 -9.94 -27.52
CA GLY A 168 8.85 -8.95 -26.76
C GLY A 168 8.00 -8.12 -25.77
N GLN A 169 6.76 -7.76 -26.16
CA GLN A 169 5.84 -7.04 -25.29
C GLN A 169 5.32 -7.93 -24.16
N ARG A 170 5.07 -9.21 -24.44
CA ARG A 170 4.70 -10.22 -23.43
C ARG A 170 5.79 -10.41 -22.38
N ALA A 171 7.04 -10.52 -22.80
CA ALA A 171 8.17 -10.65 -21.88
C ALA A 171 8.28 -9.45 -20.91
N ARG A 172 8.11 -8.22 -21.42
CA ARG A 172 8.10 -7.00 -20.60
C ARG A 172 6.97 -6.98 -19.57
N LEU A 173 5.76 -7.37 -19.97
CA LEU A 173 4.60 -7.42 -19.06
C LEU A 173 4.76 -8.49 -17.97
N ARG A 174 5.36 -9.64 -18.30
CA ARG A 174 5.70 -10.66 -17.30
C ARG A 174 6.78 -10.17 -16.33
N ALA A 175 7.81 -9.49 -16.82
CA ALA A 175 8.85 -8.89 -15.98
C ALA A 175 8.28 -7.83 -15.03
N LEU A 176 7.39 -6.96 -15.53
CA LEU A 176 6.71 -5.96 -14.71
C LEU A 176 5.79 -6.59 -13.65
N SER A 177 5.04 -7.63 -14.03
CA SER A 177 4.22 -8.39 -13.08
C SER A 177 5.08 -9.01 -11.97
N ALA A 178 6.23 -9.61 -12.33
CA ALA A 178 7.17 -10.17 -11.37
C ALA A 178 7.77 -9.13 -10.43
N ALA A 179 8.25 -8.02 -10.98
CA ALA A 179 8.84 -6.93 -10.20
C ALA A 179 7.81 -6.34 -9.23
N ALA A 180 6.58 -6.12 -9.69
CA ALA A 180 5.51 -5.59 -8.85
C ALA A 180 5.12 -6.58 -7.72
N LEU A 181 5.06 -7.88 -8.01
CA LEU A 181 4.76 -8.90 -6.99
C LEU A 181 5.86 -8.96 -5.92
N LEU A 182 7.13 -8.95 -6.33
CA LEU A 182 8.26 -8.92 -5.40
C LEU A 182 8.26 -7.65 -4.55
N ALA A 183 8.01 -6.50 -5.17
CA ALA A 183 7.89 -5.24 -4.45
C ALA A 183 6.72 -5.24 -3.44
N ALA A 184 5.59 -5.87 -3.79
CA ALA A 184 4.45 -6.00 -2.88
C ALA A 184 4.79 -6.86 -1.65
N ILE A 185 5.55 -7.95 -1.86
CA ILE A 185 6.05 -8.81 -0.76
C ILE A 185 7.01 -8.03 0.14
N VAL A 186 7.91 -7.22 -0.43
CA VAL A 186 8.82 -6.40 0.38
C VAL A 186 8.04 -5.36 1.18
N ALA A 187 7.10 -4.67 0.54
CA ALA A 187 6.27 -3.66 1.20
C ALA A 187 5.45 -4.24 2.37
N SER A 188 4.90 -5.46 2.23
CA SER A 188 4.18 -6.12 3.33
C SER A 188 5.09 -6.49 4.50
N ASN A 189 6.29 -7.01 4.24
CA ASN A 189 7.24 -7.37 5.29
C ASN A 189 7.79 -6.15 6.05
N VAL A 190 8.07 -5.05 5.35
CA VAL A 190 8.46 -3.78 6.01
C VAL A 190 7.33 -3.29 6.92
N SER A 191 6.07 -3.40 6.48
CA SER A 191 4.91 -3.00 7.29
C SER A 191 4.77 -3.87 8.55
N VAL A 192 5.01 -5.18 8.44
CA VAL A 192 5.01 -6.13 9.57
C VAL A 192 6.17 -5.86 10.54
N ILE A 193 7.36 -5.54 10.04
CA ILE A 193 8.52 -5.21 10.87
C ILE A 193 8.27 -3.91 11.64
N VAL A 194 7.68 -2.90 10.99
CA VAL A 194 7.30 -1.64 11.64
C VAL A 194 6.25 -1.87 12.75
N THR A 195 5.27 -2.75 12.54
CA THR A 195 4.35 -3.14 13.62
C THR A 195 5.05 -3.82 14.79
N LEU A 196 5.90 -4.81 14.53
CA LEU A 196 6.54 -5.62 15.57
C LEU A 196 7.58 -4.86 16.39
N LEU A 197 8.24 -3.87 15.78
CA LEU A 197 9.16 -2.95 16.47
C LEU A 197 8.42 -1.78 17.14
N GLY A 198 7.17 -1.54 16.75
CA GLY A 198 6.30 -0.50 17.30
C GLY A 198 5.75 -0.83 18.69
N ASP A 199 5.53 -2.11 18.98
CA ASP A 199 4.91 -2.62 20.22
C ASP A 199 5.92 -2.96 21.35
N ARG A 200 7.17 -2.47 21.28
CA ARG A 200 8.09 -2.60 22.42
C ARG A 200 7.85 -1.44 23.40
N PRO A 201 7.51 -1.75 24.68
CA PRO A 201 7.27 -0.74 25.71
C PRO A 201 8.53 0.07 26.03
#